data_AF-Q28JK6-F1
#
_entry.id   AF-Q28JK6-F1
#
_cell.length_a   1.000
_cell.length_b   1.000
_cell.length_c   1.000
_cell.angle_alpha   90.00
_cell.angle_beta   90.00
_cell.angle_gamma   90.00
#
_symmetry.space_group_name_H-M   'P 1'
#
loop_
_entity.id
_entity.type
_entity.pdbx_description
1 polymer ?
#
loop_
_entity_poly.entity_id
_entity_poly.type
_entity_poly.pdbx_seq_one_letter_code
_entity_poly.pdbx_strand_id
1 'polypeptide(L)'
;MMEEDKRLKRLRQISGVLADQALRPVVQATAEIHRIEARIAEIAGHRAKLTSSTSDPSIAGTMLNQAERLRVKQAAALSELATAHVALDKARRAAAKAVGRDSALSAIADKKKAAAQLKARRQSS
;
A
#
# COMPACT_ATOMS: atom_id res chain seq x y z
N MET A 1 -15.68 -28.88 22.49
CA MET A 1 -15.50 -27.49 22.02
C MET A 1 -16.88 -26.85 21.96
N MET A 2 -17.11 -25.75 22.70
CA MET A 2 -18.44 -25.14 22.80
C MET A 2 -18.89 -24.59 21.44
N GLU A 3 -20.20 -24.65 21.15
CA GLU A 3 -20.78 -24.24 19.85
C GLU A 3 -20.43 -22.78 19.48
N GLU A 4 -20.32 -21.91 20.50
CA GLU A 4 -19.88 -20.53 20.36
C GLU A 4 -18.45 -20.39 19.82
N ASP A 5 -17.54 -21.29 20.20
CA ASP A 5 -16.14 -21.25 19.75
C ASP A 5 -16.02 -21.69 18.29
N LYS A 6 -16.85 -22.66 17.86
CA LYS A 6 -16.99 -23.02 16.43
C LYS A 6 -17.51 -21.84 15.62
N ARG A 7 -18.54 -21.15 16.11
CA ARG A 7 -19.14 -19.99 15.44
C ARG A 7 -18.13 -18.84 15.34
N LEU A 8 -17.40 -18.54 16.41
CA LEU A 8 -16.35 -17.52 16.41
C LEU A 8 -15.22 -17.85 15.42
N LYS A 9 -14.77 -19.12 15.40
CA LYS A 9 -13.77 -19.58 14.43
C LYS A 9 -14.24 -19.38 12.99
N ARG A 10 -15.49 -19.74 12.68
CA ARG A 10 -16.08 -19.55 11.34
C ARG A 10 -16.21 -18.07 10.97
N LEU A 11 -16.62 -17.22 11.92
CA LEU A 11 -16.69 -15.78 11.71
C LEU A 11 -15.32 -15.17 11.43
N ARG A 12 -14.26 -15.59 12.11
CA ARG A 12 -12.88 -15.18 11.82
C ARG A 12 -12.42 -15.61 10.43
N GLN A 13 -12.74 -16.83 10.04
CA GLN A 13 -12.37 -17.31 8.71
C GLN A 13 -13.05 -16.48 7.62
N ILE A 14 -14.34 -16.18 7.78
CA ILE A 14 -15.08 -15.34 6.83
C ILE A 14 -14.56 -13.90 6.83
N SER A 15 -14.31 -13.31 8.01
CA SER A 15 -13.79 -11.94 8.08
C SER A 15 -12.40 -11.82 7.48
N GLY A 16 -11.53 -12.81 7.67
CA GLY A 16 -10.19 -12.85 7.08
C GLY A 16 -10.27 -12.83 5.56
N VAL A 17 -11.08 -13.72 4.96
CA VAL A 17 -11.27 -13.75 3.50
C VAL A 17 -11.82 -12.42 2.97
N LEU A 18 -12.78 -11.80 3.68
CA LEU A 18 -13.33 -10.50 3.28
C LEU A 18 -12.31 -9.37 3.42
N ALA A 19 -11.48 -9.39 4.47
CA ALA A 19 -10.40 -8.42 4.67
C ALA A 19 -9.34 -8.56 3.56
N ASP A 20 -8.92 -9.78 3.23
CA ASP A 20 -7.96 -10.05 2.14
C ASP A 20 -8.48 -9.54 0.80
N GLN A 21 -9.75 -9.83 0.48
CA GLN A 21 -10.38 -9.32 -0.74
C GLN A 21 -10.45 -7.80 -0.76
N ALA A 22 -10.80 -7.19 0.38
CA ALA A 22 -10.88 -5.74 0.50
C ALA A 22 -9.51 -5.05 0.44
N LEU A 23 -8.41 -5.75 0.78
CA LEU A 23 -7.05 -5.25 0.68
C LEU A 23 -6.46 -5.35 -0.74
N ARG A 24 -7.01 -6.17 -1.63
CA ARG A 24 -6.50 -6.30 -3.02
C ARG A 24 -6.38 -4.96 -3.76
N PRO A 25 -7.38 -4.06 -3.74
CA PRO A 25 -7.28 -2.75 -4.37
C PRO A 25 -6.22 -1.85 -3.71
N VAL A 26 -6.00 -2.00 -2.40
CA VAL A 26 -4.95 -1.25 -1.68
C VAL A 26 -3.57 -1.68 -2.19
N VAL A 27 -3.34 -2.99 -2.30
CA VAL A 27 -2.07 -3.54 -2.83
C VAL A 27 -1.85 -3.07 -4.27
N GLN A 28 -2.88 -3.11 -5.11
CA GLN A 28 -2.80 -2.63 -6.50
C GLN A 28 -2.46 -1.13 -6.57
N ALA A 29 -3.13 -0.30 -5.78
CA ALA A 29 -2.87 1.14 -5.74
C ALA A 29 -1.46 1.46 -5.23
N THR A 30 -0.96 0.72 -4.23
CA THR A 30 0.43 0.85 -3.75
C THR A 30 1.44 0.45 -4.82
N ALA A 31 1.21 -0.66 -5.53
CA ALA A 31 2.09 -1.07 -6.63
C ALA A 31 2.14 -0.02 -7.75
N GLU A 32 1.02 0.63 -8.03
CA GLU A 32 0.95 1.69 -9.04
C GLU A 32 1.72 2.94 -8.62
N ILE A 33 1.62 3.36 -7.36
CA ILE A 33 2.46 4.44 -6.81
C ILE A 33 3.95 4.15 -7.01
N HIS A 34 4.41 2.95 -6.64
CA HIS A 34 5.82 2.59 -6.81
C HIS A 34 6.27 2.61 -8.29
N ARG A 35 5.41 2.21 -9.23
CA ARG A 35 5.72 2.31 -10.66
C ARG A 35 5.86 3.76 -11.12
N ILE A 36 4.96 4.64 -10.68
CA ILE A 36 5.01 6.06 -11.02
C ILE A 36 6.25 6.71 -10.42
N GLU A 37 6.59 6.41 -9.16
CA GLU A 37 7.80 6.89 -8.49
C GLU A 37 9.07 6.45 -9.23
N ALA A 38 9.16 5.17 -9.62
CA ALA A 38 10.28 4.66 -10.40
C ALA A 38 10.44 5.40 -11.74
N ARG A 39 9.32 5.65 -12.44
CA ARG A 39 9.32 6.42 -13.69
C ARG A 39 9.74 7.87 -13.48
N ILE A 40 9.32 8.52 -12.38
CA ILE A 40 9.75 9.88 -12.02
C ILE A 40 11.27 9.90 -11.78
N ALA A 41 11.80 8.91 -11.06
CA ALA A 41 13.23 8.80 -10.79
C ALA A 41 14.04 8.60 -12.09
N GLU A 42 13.55 7.77 -13.01
CA GLU A 42 14.16 7.58 -14.34
C GLU A 42 14.20 8.90 -15.13
N ILE A 43 13.07 9.62 -15.23
CA ILE A 43 13.00 10.91 -15.92
C ILE A 43 13.96 11.93 -15.29
N ALA A 44 14.00 11.99 -13.95
CA ALA A 44 14.89 12.88 -13.23
C ALA A 44 16.37 12.54 -13.50
N GLY A 45 16.73 11.26 -13.49
CA GLY A 45 18.06 10.77 -13.80
C GLY A 45 18.49 11.10 -15.23
N HIS A 46 17.60 10.91 -16.21
CA HIS A 46 17.85 11.29 -17.60
C HIS A 46 18.04 12.79 -17.76
N ARG A 47 17.22 13.61 -17.10
CA ARG A 47 17.37 15.06 -17.13
C ARG A 47 18.72 15.49 -16.55
N ALA A 48 19.11 14.94 -15.40
CA ALA A 48 20.38 15.27 -14.75
C ALA A 48 21.58 14.99 -15.67
N LYS A 49 21.59 13.85 -16.36
CA LYS A 49 22.62 13.48 -17.35
C LYS A 49 22.72 14.46 -18.52
N LEU A 50 21.58 14.92 -19.04
CA LEU A 50 21.55 15.90 -20.13
C LEU A 50 22.08 17.26 -19.68
N THR A 51 21.73 17.70 -18.47
CA THR A 51 22.21 18.97 -17.92
C THR A 51 23.67 18.95 -17.50
N SER A 52 24.26 17.77 -17.25
CA SER A 52 25.68 17.64 -16.92
C SER A 52 26.58 17.47 -18.15
N SER A 53 26.01 17.14 -19.31
CA SER A 53 26.74 16.86 -20.56
C SER A 53 26.88 18.08 -21.48
N THR A 54 26.60 19.28 -20.98
CA THR A 54 26.60 20.57 -21.70
C THR A 54 28.00 21.18 -21.92
N SER A 55 29.07 20.42 -21.70
CA SER A 55 30.45 20.89 -21.89
C SER A 55 30.82 21.15 -23.36
N ASP A 56 30.06 20.60 -24.31
CA ASP A 56 30.19 20.91 -25.74
C ASP A 56 29.18 21.98 -26.16
N PRO A 57 29.62 23.20 -26.50
CA PRO A 57 28.75 24.31 -26.89
C PRO A 57 27.92 24.02 -28.16
N SER A 58 28.40 23.15 -29.04
CA SER A 58 27.74 22.84 -30.33
C SER A 58 26.43 22.05 -30.15
N ILE A 59 26.32 21.29 -29.07
CA ILE A 59 25.13 20.47 -28.73
C ILE A 59 24.41 20.95 -27.46
N ALA A 60 24.96 21.93 -26.73
CA ALA A 60 24.39 22.37 -25.46
C ALA A 60 22.92 22.81 -25.56
N GLY A 61 22.56 23.56 -26.62
CA GLY A 61 21.19 24.01 -26.83
C GLY A 61 20.19 22.87 -27.05
N THR A 62 20.59 21.80 -27.75
CA THR A 62 19.71 20.64 -28.00
C THR A 62 19.54 19.80 -26.73
N MET A 63 20.60 19.62 -25.94
CA MET A 63 20.56 18.94 -24.65
C MET A 63 19.65 19.66 -23.64
N LEU A 64 19.74 20.99 -23.57
CA LEU A 64 18.88 21.81 -22.72
C LEU A 64 17.40 21.73 -23.15
N ASN A 65 17.12 21.78 -24.44
CA ASN A 65 15.76 21.62 -24.96
C ASN A 65 15.17 20.23 -24.62
N GLN A 66 15.99 19.18 -24.70
CA GLN A 66 15.56 17.83 -24.31
C GLN A 66 15.32 17.71 -22.80
N ALA A 67 16.20 18.31 -21.99
CA ALA A 67 16.03 18.39 -20.55
C ALA A 67 14.72 19.09 -20.15
N GLU A 68 14.33 20.17 -20.86
CA GLU A 68 13.08 20.87 -20.62
C GLU A 68 11.85 20.02 -20.99
N ARG A 69 11.89 19.29 -22.11
CA ARG A 69 10.83 18.32 -22.44
C ARG A 69 10.66 17.25 -21.36
N LEU A 70 11.77 16.77 -20.78
CA LEU A 70 11.74 15.83 -19.67
C LEU A 70 11.21 16.48 -18.38
N ARG A 71 11.49 17.76 -18.13
CA ARG A 71 10.91 18.51 -17.00
C ARG A 71 9.39 18.54 -17.07
N VAL A 72 8.82 18.83 -18.25
CA VAL A 72 7.36 18.81 -18.47
C VAL A 72 6.79 17.41 -18.24
N LYS A 73 7.45 16.36 -18.77
CA LYS A 73 7.04 14.97 -18.52
C LYS A 73 7.10 14.59 -17.04
N GLN A 74 8.12 15.06 -16.30
CA GLN A 74 8.21 14.83 -14.86
C GLN A 74 7.05 15.50 -14.12
N ALA A 75 6.69 16.74 -14.49
CA ALA A 75 5.56 17.45 -13.89
C ALA A 75 4.23 16.71 -14.12
N ALA A 76 4.01 16.18 -15.32
CA ALA A 76 2.84 15.36 -15.61
C ALA A 76 2.82 14.07 -14.76
N ALA A 77 3.96 13.38 -14.63
CA ALA A 77 4.06 12.19 -13.79
C ALA A 77 3.84 12.48 -12.30
N LEU A 78 4.25 13.65 -11.80
CA LEU A 78 3.95 14.09 -10.42
C LEU A 78 2.46 14.33 -10.19
N SER A 79 1.76 14.87 -11.19
CA SER A 79 0.29 15.02 -11.14
C SER A 79 -0.42 13.66 -11.12
N GLU A 80 0.06 12.70 -11.91
CA GLU A 80 -0.41 11.32 -11.90
C GLU A 80 -0.17 10.65 -10.53
N LEU A 81 0.99 10.88 -9.92
CA LEU A 81 1.31 10.39 -8.57
C LEU A 81 0.31 10.90 -7.53
N ALA A 82 -0.04 12.20 -7.58
CA ALA A 82 -1.03 12.77 -6.67
C ALA A 82 -2.41 12.08 -6.83
N THR A 83 -2.80 11.76 -8.06
CA THR A 83 -4.05 11.03 -8.34
C THR A 83 -3.98 9.59 -7.83
N ALA A 84 -2.84 8.92 -7.97
CA ALA A 84 -2.62 7.57 -7.44
C ALA A 84 -2.69 7.53 -5.91
N HIS A 85 -2.18 8.56 -5.21
CA HIS A 85 -2.35 8.68 -3.75
C HIS A 85 -3.82 8.82 -3.33
N VAL A 86 -4.61 9.63 -4.05
CA VAL A 86 -6.06 9.74 -3.81
C VAL A 86 -6.75 8.39 -4.01
N ALA A 87 -6.36 7.62 -5.03
CA ALA A 87 -6.90 6.29 -5.27
C ALA A 87 -6.53 5.30 -4.14
N LEU A 88 -5.29 5.34 -3.64
CA LEU A 88 -4.86 4.55 -2.49
C LEU A 88 -5.67 4.88 -1.24
N ASP A 89 -5.89 6.15 -0.95
CA ASP A 89 -6.67 6.57 0.21
C ASP A 89 -8.14 6.14 0.09
N LYS A 90 -8.72 6.23 -1.11
CA LYS A 90 -10.06 5.70 -1.37
C LYS A 90 -10.13 4.19 -1.14
N ALA A 91 -9.14 3.43 -1.64
CA ALA A 91 -9.05 1.99 -1.43
C ALA A 91 -8.93 1.63 0.06
N ARG A 92 -8.09 2.36 0.81
CA ARG A 92 -7.93 2.18 2.26
C ARG A 92 -9.23 2.43 3.02
N ARG A 93 -9.94 3.51 2.70
CA ARG A 93 -11.24 3.82 3.31
C ARG A 93 -12.28 2.74 3.01
N ALA A 94 -12.31 2.21 1.79
CA ALA A 94 -13.18 1.11 1.42
C ALA A 94 -12.85 -0.19 2.18
N ALA A 95 -11.56 -0.47 2.41
CA ALA A 95 -11.10 -1.66 3.12
C ALA A 95 -11.27 -1.58 4.65
N ALA A 96 -11.34 -0.37 5.21
CA ALA A 96 -11.26 -0.11 6.65
C ALA A 96 -12.25 -0.95 7.48
N LYS A 97 -13.50 -1.08 7.01
CA LYS A 97 -14.54 -1.83 7.75
C LYS A 97 -14.26 -3.34 7.78
N ALA A 98 -13.82 -3.92 6.67
CA ALA A 98 -13.54 -5.35 6.58
C ALA A 98 -12.31 -5.71 7.44
N VAL A 99 -11.24 -4.92 7.32
CA VAL A 99 -10.01 -5.08 8.11
C VAL A 99 -10.27 -4.86 9.60
N GLY A 100 -11.04 -3.82 9.96
CA GLY A 100 -11.40 -3.53 11.35
C GLY A 100 -12.24 -4.66 11.97
N ARG A 101 -13.17 -5.25 11.21
CA ARG A 101 -13.95 -6.41 11.67
C ARG A 101 -13.08 -7.63 11.90
N ASP A 102 -12.14 -7.92 11.01
CA ASP A 102 -11.22 -9.04 11.18
C ASP A 102 -10.32 -8.88 12.42
N SER A 103 -9.75 -7.68 12.59
CA SER A 103 -8.96 -7.33 13.77
C SER A 103 -9.76 -7.49 15.08
N ALA A 104 -11.00 -7.00 15.12
CA ALA A 104 -11.86 -7.12 16.28
C ALA A 104 -12.18 -8.59 16.63
N LEU A 105 -12.50 -9.42 15.62
CA LEU A 105 -12.79 -10.84 15.83
C LEU A 105 -11.55 -11.62 16.27
N SER A 106 -10.37 -11.27 15.74
CA SER A 106 -9.10 -11.83 16.19
C SER A 106 -8.82 -11.48 17.65
N ALA A 107 -8.99 -10.22 18.05
CA ALA A 107 -8.81 -9.79 19.43
C ALA A 107 -9.76 -10.50 20.42
N ILE A 108 -11.01 -10.73 20.04
CA ILE A 108 -11.98 -11.49 20.86
C ILE A 108 -11.51 -12.94 21.04
N ALA A 109 -11.07 -13.59 19.97
CA ALA A 109 -10.59 -14.96 20.04
C ALA A 109 -9.31 -15.10 20.89
N ASP A 110 -8.40 -14.13 20.79
CA ASP A 110 -7.17 -14.12 21.59
C ASP A 110 -7.48 -13.92 23.08
N LYS A 111 -8.42 -13.03 23.42
CA LYS A 111 -8.93 -12.88 24.80
C LYS A 111 -9.55 -14.17 25.33
N LYS A 112 -10.39 -14.86 24.54
CA LYS A 112 -10.96 -16.16 24.93
C LYS A 112 -9.89 -17.21 25.17
N LYS A 113 -8.88 -17.27 24.30
CA LYS A 113 -7.74 -18.20 24.44
C LYS A 113 -6.95 -17.92 25.72
N ALA A 114 -6.66 -16.66 26.01
CA ALA A 114 -5.96 -16.25 27.23
C ALA A 114 -6.77 -16.59 28.49
N ALA A 115 -8.08 -16.34 28.49
CA ALA A 115 -8.97 -16.71 29.61
C ALA A 115 -9.00 -18.23 29.86
N ALA A 116 -9.06 -19.03 28.79
CA ALA A 116 -9.03 -20.49 28.89
C ALA A 116 -7.69 -20.99 29.45
N GLN A 117 -6.56 -20.41 29.03
CA GLN A 117 -5.24 -20.74 29.55
C GLN A 117 -5.10 -20.39 31.04
N LEU A 118 -5.63 -19.24 31.46
CA LEU A 118 -5.63 -18.84 32.87
C LEU A 118 -6.46 -19.80 33.74
N LYS A 119 -7.64 -20.20 33.25
CA LYS A 119 -8.49 -21.18 33.95
C LYS A 119 -7.80 -22.53 34.08
N ALA A 120 -7.16 -23.03 33.01
CA ALA A 120 -6.42 -24.28 33.04
C ALA A 120 -5.27 -24.24 34.07
N ARG A 121 -4.50 -23.15 34.11
CA ARG A 121 -3.41 -22.96 35.09
C ARG A 121 -3.90 -23.01 36.54
N ARG A 122 -5.06 -22.38 36.82
CA ARG A 122 -5.66 -22.37 38.17
C ARG A 122 -6.21 -23.72 38.62
N GLN A 123 -6.48 -24.64 37.70
CA GLN A 123 -6.97 -25.99 38.01
C GLN A 123 -5.82 -27.01 38.17
N SER A 124 -4.62 -26.66 37.72
CA SER A 124 -3.39 -27.46 37.83
C SER A 124 -2.49 -27.05 38.99
N SER A 125 -2.90 -26.07 39.79
CA SER A 125 -2.23 -25.59 41.01
C SER A 125 -3.10 -25.91 42.22
#